data_AF-H8G602-F1
#
_entry.id   AF-H8G602-F1
#
_cell.length_a   1.000
_cell.length_b   1.000
_cell.length_c   1.000
_cell.angle_alpha   90.00
_cell.angle_beta   90.00
_cell.angle_gamma   90.00
#
_symmetry.space_group_name_H-M   'P 1'
#
loop_
_entity.id
_entity.type
_entity.pdbx_description
1 polymer ?
#
loop_
_entity_poly.entity_id
_entity_poly.type
_entity_poly.pdbx_seq_one_letter_code
_entity_poly.pdbx_strand_id
1 'polypeptide(L)'
;MRTIRRVAVGVAALFLAFAPATASAVEGVGPAAGEEGASAAAYEVDRVVKGTPPSSGVQCLSVTGAQACFENYGDKWWVKDTSSDGASAVVIWDNYRNGSLYRQGECQNRMGAGSWGVCNKNYYEGSNLQFRVCVADFSEGVLVRCSGVGSVTA
;
A
#
# COMPACT_ATOMS: atom_id res chain seq x y z
N MET A 1 -39.54 -5.96 -4.43
CA MET A 1 -39.89 -6.35 -5.82
C MET A 1 -39.19 -5.40 -6.78
N ARG A 2 -38.13 -5.87 -7.46
CA ARG A 2 -37.42 -5.14 -8.50
C ARG A 2 -37.24 -6.07 -9.69
N THR A 3 -37.58 -5.54 -10.86
CA THR A 3 -38.04 -6.24 -12.05
C THR A 3 -36.87 -6.80 -12.85
N ILE A 4 -36.85 -8.12 -13.08
CA ILE A 4 -35.85 -8.82 -13.90
C ILE A 4 -36.26 -8.66 -15.38
N ARG A 5 -35.48 -7.91 -16.16
CA ARG A 5 -35.61 -7.87 -17.63
C ARG A 5 -34.89 -9.06 -18.23
N ARG A 6 -35.65 -9.96 -18.85
CA ARG A 6 -35.15 -11.04 -19.71
C ARG A 6 -34.76 -10.43 -21.07
N VAL A 7 -33.57 -10.76 -21.58
CA VAL A 7 -33.21 -10.55 -22.98
C VAL A 7 -32.87 -11.93 -23.56
N ALA A 8 -33.59 -12.30 -24.60
CA ALA A 8 -33.46 -13.56 -25.31
C ALA A 8 -32.60 -13.38 -26.58
N VAL A 9 -31.72 -14.38 -26.78
CA VAL A 9 -31.25 -15.03 -28.02
C VAL A 9 -31.30 -14.23 -29.33
N GLY A 10 -30.14 -14.06 -29.96
CA GLY A 10 -29.97 -13.69 -31.37
C GLY A 10 -28.85 -14.52 -32.01
N VAL A 11 -29.13 -15.05 -33.20
CA VAL A 11 -28.48 -16.16 -33.89
C VAL A 11 -27.21 -15.75 -34.66
N ALA A 12 -26.35 -16.76 -34.82
CA ALA A 12 -25.13 -16.88 -35.61
C ALA A 12 -25.03 -16.08 -36.93
N ALA A 13 -23.82 -15.61 -37.22
CA ALA A 13 -23.29 -15.52 -38.58
C ALA A 13 -21.78 -15.82 -38.57
N LEU A 14 -21.45 -16.98 -39.14
CA LEU A 14 -20.12 -17.51 -39.41
C LEU A 14 -19.56 -16.78 -40.64
N PHE A 15 -18.52 -15.96 -40.47
CA PHE A 15 -17.71 -15.44 -41.58
C PHE A 15 -16.33 -16.10 -41.54
N LEU A 16 -16.18 -17.16 -42.33
CA LEU A 16 -14.90 -17.76 -42.70
C LEU A 16 -14.25 -16.88 -43.77
N ALA A 17 -13.32 -16.01 -43.36
CA ALA A 17 -12.43 -15.30 -44.27
C ALA A 17 -11.12 -16.10 -44.42
N PHE A 18 -10.94 -16.67 -45.61
CA PHE A 18 -9.67 -17.25 -46.06
C PHE A 18 -8.65 -16.12 -46.28
N ALA A 19 -7.54 -16.15 -45.56
CA ALA A 19 -6.38 -15.29 -45.82
C ALA A 19 -5.21 -16.11 -46.39
N PRO A 20 -4.48 -15.60 -47.40
CA PRO A 20 -3.34 -16.28 -48.00
C PRO A 20 -2.14 -16.30 -47.04
N ALA A 21 -1.53 -17.48 -46.88
CA ALA A 21 -0.30 -17.67 -46.15
C ALA A 21 0.89 -17.12 -46.95
N THR A 22 1.48 -16.02 -46.50
CA THR A 22 2.82 -15.59 -46.91
C THR A 22 3.81 -16.05 -45.86
N ALA A 23 4.58 -17.09 -46.18
CA ALA A 23 5.71 -17.55 -45.37
C ALA A 23 6.89 -16.59 -45.55
N SER A 24 7.24 -15.84 -44.51
CA SER A 24 8.53 -15.19 -44.38
C SER A 24 9.37 -16.01 -43.40
N ALA A 25 10.36 -16.73 -43.91
CA ALA A 25 11.44 -17.25 -43.09
C ALA A 25 12.33 -16.05 -42.71
N VAL A 26 12.27 -15.63 -41.45
CA VAL A 26 13.29 -14.76 -40.85
C VAL A 26 14.19 -15.62 -39.98
N GLU A 27 15.47 -15.60 -40.34
CA GLU A 27 16.57 -16.27 -39.67
C GLU A 27 16.81 -15.70 -38.27
N GLY A 28 17.45 -16.51 -37.43
CA GLY A 28 17.51 -16.39 -35.99
C GLY A 28 17.95 -15.02 -35.47
N VAL A 29 17.10 -14.45 -34.62
CA VAL A 29 17.51 -13.58 -33.54
C VAL A 29 17.64 -14.45 -32.29
N GLY A 30 18.86 -14.54 -31.75
CA GLY A 30 19.12 -15.20 -30.48
C GLY A 30 18.23 -14.61 -29.37
N PRO A 31 18.02 -15.33 -28.26
CA PRO A 31 17.20 -14.83 -27.16
C PRO A 31 17.75 -13.46 -26.73
N ALA A 32 16.95 -12.41 -26.95
CA ALA A 32 17.16 -11.13 -26.34
C ALA A 32 17.30 -11.39 -24.85
N ALA A 33 18.46 -11.04 -24.28
CA ALA A 33 18.67 -11.00 -22.86
C ALA A 33 17.47 -10.27 -22.24
N GLY A 34 16.76 -10.97 -21.36
CA GLY A 34 15.52 -10.49 -20.79
C GLY A 34 15.71 -9.08 -20.26
N GLU A 35 14.81 -8.19 -20.67
CA GLU A 35 14.59 -6.96 -19.93
C GLU A 35 14.20 -7.41 -18.52
N GLU A 36 15.13 -7.28 -17.58
CA GLU A 36 14.87 -7.48 -16.17
C GLU A 36 13.90 -6.37 -15.78
N GLY A 37 12.61 -6.64 -15.97
CA GLY A 37 11.54 -5.70 -15.67
C GLY A 37 11.69 -5.30 -14.21
N ALA A 38 11.82 -4.00 -13.96
CA ALA A 38 11.84 -3.46 -12.62
C ALA A 38 10.61 -3.98 -11.87
N SER A 39 10.82 -4.92 -10.94
CA SER A 39 9.74 -5.43 -10.10
C SER A 39 9.31 -4.28 -9.21
N ALA A 40 8.15 -3.68 -9.50
CA ALA A 40 7.55 -2.68 -8.64
C ALA A 40 7.42 -3.26 -7.22
N ALA A 41 7.83 -2.51 -6.20
CA ALA A 41 7.69 -2.92 -4.81
C ALA A 41 6.19 -3.15 -4.52
N ALA A 42 5.84 -4.37 -4.12
CA ALA A 42 4.46 -4.70 -3.73
C ALA A 42 4.05 -3.87 -2.51
N TYR A 43 2.78 -3.44 -2.48
CA TYR A 43 2.25 -2.63 -1.38
C TYR A 43 1.82 -3.52 -0.20
N GLU A 44 2.40 -3.27 0.97
CA GLU A 44 2.10 -4.03 2.19
C GLU A 44 0.96 -3.37 2.98
N VAL A 45 -0.02 -4.17 3.42
CA VAL A 45 -1.12 -3.68 4.28
C VAL A 45 -1.15 -4.50 5.56
N ASP A 46 -0.70 -3.91 6.66
CA ASP A 46 -0.73 -4.57 7.97
C ASP A 46 -1.72 -3.91 8.93
N ARG A 47 -2.26 -4.74 9.82
CA ARG A 47 -3.08 -4.27 10.95
C ARG A 47 -2.24 -4.28 12.21
N VAL A 48 -2.40 -3.24 13.02
CA VAL A 48 -1.73 -3.16 14.31
C VAL A 48 -2.12 -4.30 15.24
N VAL A 49 -1.18 -4.71 16.08
CA VAL A 49 -1.44 -5.45 17.32
C VAL A 49 -1.50 -4.46 18.48
N LYS A 50 -2.39 -4.65 19.45
CA LYS A 50 -2.51 -3.75 20.61
C LYS A 50 -1.19 -3.67 21.38
N GLY A 51 -0.78 -2.47 21.78
CA GLY A 51 0.40 -2.25 22.60
C GLY A 51 0.53 -0.79 23.02
N THR A 52 1.67 -0.42 23.60
CA THR A 52 1.96 0.95 24.03
C THR A 52 3.37 1.33 23.59
N PRO A 53 3.56 2.49 22.93
CA PRO A 53 4.90 2.96 22.56
C PRO A 53 5.77 3.20 23.80
N PRO A 54 7.11 3.08 23.68
CA PRO A 54 8.01 3.55 24.72
C PRO A 54 7.88 5.07 24.91
N SER A 55 8.23 5.57 26.10
CA SER A 55 8.13 7.00 26.44
C SER A 55 9.20 7.88 25.76
N SER A 56 10.24 7.27 25.19
CA SER A 56 11.34 7.93 24.50
C SER A 56 11.89 7.02 23.39
N GLY A 57 12.79 7.54 22.56
CA GLY A 57 13.36 6.77 21.44
C GLY A 57 12.39 6.60 20.26
N VAL A 58 11.36 7.45 20.19
CA VAL A 58 10.39 7.46 19.10
C VAL A 58 10.31 8.83 18.42
N GLN A 59 10.08 8.83 17.11
CA GLN A 59 9.86 10.03 16.32
C GLN A 59 8.43 10.02 15.80
N CYS A 60 7.66 11.06 16.15
CA CYS A 60 6.22 11.09 15.89
C CYS A 60 5.82 12.14 14.87
N LEU A 61 4.76 11.81 14.12
CA LEU A 61 3.94 12.77 13.38
C LEU A 61 2.49 12.67 13.84
N SER A 62 1.79 13.78 13.76
CA SER A 62 0.38 13.88 14.13
C SER A 62 -0.38 14.72 13.11
N VAL A 63 -1.64 14.36 12.93
CA VAL A 63 -2.69 15.17 12.29
C VAL A 63 -3.92 15.07 13.17
N THR A 64 -4.85 16.03 13.12
CA THR A 64 -6.10 15.94 13.90
C THR A 64 -6.80 14.60 13.64
N GLY A 65 -6.95 13.77 14.66
CA GLY A 65 -7.56 12.44 14.56
C GLY A 65 -6.58 11.27 14.44
N ALA A 66 -5.31 11.47 14.13
CA ALA A 66 -4.34 10.38 14.04
C ALA A 66 -2.93 10.77 14.48
N GLN A 67 -2.24 9.84 15.13
CA GLN A 67 -0.83 9.95 15.49
C GLN A 67 -0.11 8.66 15.11
N ALA A 68 1.11 8.78 14.59
CA ALA A 68 2.01 7.64 14.50
C ALA A 68 3.43 8.02 14.91
N CYS A 69 4.14 7.04 15.46
CA CYS A 69 5.51 7.17 15.91
C CYS A 69 6.36 6.01 15.40
N PHE A 70 7.56 6.31 14.92
CA PHE A 70 8.56 5.30 14.59
C PHE A 70 9.48 5.05 15.78
N GLU A 71 9.68 3.79 16.14
CA GLU A 71 10.72 3.33 17.08
C GLU A 71 11.86 2.72 16.26
N ASN A 72 13.01 3.40 16.20
CA ASN A 72 14.16 2.97 15.39
C ASN A 72 14.66 1.58 15.81
N TYR A 73 14.88 1.39 17.11
CA TYR A 73 15.37 0.13 17.65
C TYR A 73 14.24 -0.91 17.69
N GLY A 74 14.05 -1.59 16.56
CA GLY A 74 13.04 -2.64 16.38
C GLY A 74 12.02 -2.36 15.28
N ASP A 75 12.23 -1.34 14.44
CA ASP A 75 11.43 -1.07 13.23
C ASP A 75 9.92 -1.03 13.48
N LYS A 76 9.49 -0.34 14.54
CA LYS A 76 8.07 -0.37 14.93
C LYS A 76 7.35 0.90 14.53
N TRP A 77 6.21 0.72 13.88
CA TRP A 77 5.22 1.77 13.70
C TRP A 77 4.16 1.67 14.79
N TRP A 78 4.18 2.61 15.72
CA TRP A 78 3.11 2.82 16.69
C TRP A 78 2.07 3.74 16.09
N VAL A 79 0.80 3.33 16.06
CA VAL A 79 -0.30 4.09 15.42
C VAL A 79 -1.44 4.22 16.40
N LYS A 80 -1.98 5.42 16.54
CA LYS A 80 -3.11 5.73 17.41
C LYS A 80 -4.13 6.58 16.70
N ASP A 81 -5.37 6.11 16.75
CA ASP A 81 -6.53 6.94 16.50
C ASP A 81 -6.79 7.81 17.73
N THR A 82 -6.87 9.12 17.51
CA THR A 82 -7.02 10.12 18.57
C THR A 82 -8.43 10.71 18.64
N SER A 83 -9.35 10.33 17.74
CA SER A 83 -10.69 10.91 17.61
C SER A 83 -11.78 9.85 17.53
N SER A 84 -12.87 10.01 18.27
CA SER A 84 -14.03 9.09 18.19
C SER A 84 -15.02 9.54 17.11
N ASP A 85 -14.57 9.57 15.85
CA ASP A 85 -15.35 10.06 14.70
C ASP A 85 -15.77 8.95 13.72
N GLY A 86 -15.49 7.69 14.05
CA GLY A 86 -15.79 6.53 13.21
C GLY A 86 -14.75 6.26 12.12
N ALA A 87 -13.74 7.12 11.98
CA ALA A 87 -12.60 6.86 11.12
C ALA A 87 -11.53 6.02 11.85
N SER A 88 -10.34 5.92 11.27
CA SER A 88 -9.21 5.15 11.81
C SER A 88 -7.89 5.84 11.53
N ALA A 89 -6.87 5.59 12.35
CA ALA A 89 -5.53 6.09 12.09
C ALA A 89 -4.71 5.10 11.24
N VAL A 90 -3.93 5.64 10.32
CA VAL A 90 -3.03 4.88 9.45
C VAL A 90 -1.70 5.62 9.35
N VAL A 91 -0.58 4.89 9.36
CA VAL A 91 0.68 5.42 8.84
C VAL A 91 0.97 4.76 7.51
N ILE A 92 1.27 5.57 6.50
CA ILE A 92 1.72 5.14 5.18
C ILE A 92 3.20 5.43 5.10
N TRP A 93 3.99 4.46 4.63
CA TRP A 93 5.44 4.55 4.59
C TRP A 93 5.98 4.03 3.26
N ASP A 94 7.06 4.66 2.83
CA ASP A 94 7.91 4.25 1.72
C ASP A 94 9.32 4.04 2.26
N ASN A 95 9.93 2.92 1.88
CA ASN A 95 11.28 2.56 2.28
C ASN A 95 12.22 2.61 1.09
N TYR A 96 13.20 3.52 1.13
CA TYR A 96 14.17 3.74 0.08
C TYR A 96 15.54 3.19 0.46
N ARG A 97 16.11 2.35 -0.40
CA ARG A 97 17.47 1.82 -0.28
C ARG A 97 18.32 2.40 -1.40
N ASN A 98 19.41 3.08 -1.04
CA ASN A 98 20.30 3.74 -2.01
C ASN A 98 19.53 4.66 -2.99
N GLY A 99 18.54 5.40 -2.48
CA GLY A 99 17.71 6.31 -3.28
C GLY A 99 16.62 5.66 -4.13
N SER A 100 16.52 4.33 -4.17
CA SER A 100 15.49 3.60 -4.92
C SER A 100 14.41 3.05 -3.97
N LEU A 101 13.14 3.12 -4.39
CA LEU A 101 12.04 2.54 -3.63
C LEU A 101 12.26 1.02 -3.52
N TYR A 102 12.39 0.54 -2.29
CA TYR A 102 12.65 -0.86 -1.98
C TYR A 102 11.38 -1.57 -1.52
N ARG A 103 10.62 -0.94 -0.62
CA ARG A 103 9.35 -1.44 -0.07
C ARG A 103 8.42 -0.28 0.20
N GLN A 104 7.12 -0.53 0.24
CA GLN A 104 6.11 0.46 0.58
C GLN A 104 4.92 -0.23 1.25
N GLY A 105 4.17 0.52 2.05
CA GLY A 105 2.96 -0.02 2.65
C GLY A 105 2.35 0.88 3.70
N GLU A 106 1.49 0.28 4.50
CA GLU A 106 0.78 0.95 5.57
C GLU A 106 0.58 0.07 6.81
N CYS A 107 0.38 0.74 7.94
CA CYS A 107 0.02 0.13 9.20
C CYS A 107 -1.27 0.79 9.73
N GLN A 108 -2.33 -0.01 9.83
CA GLN A 108 -3.69 0.45 10.09
C GLN A 108 -4.11 0.16 11.54
N ASN A 109 -4.55 1.19 12.26
CA ASN A 109 -5.20 1.04 13.56
C ASN A 109 -6.73 1.15 13.42
N ARG A 110 -7.39 -0.02 13.37
CA ARG A 110 -8.85 -0.15 13.31
C ARG A 110 -9.48 -0.57 14.65
N MET A 111 -8.77 -0.42 15.76
CA MET A 111 -9.27 -0.79 17.10
C MET A 111 -10.18 0.29 17.72
N GLY A 112 -10.35 1.42 17.03
CA GLY A 112 -11.07 2.59 17.50
C GLY A 112 -10.19 3.56 18.31
N ALA A 113 -10.78 4.71 18.60
CA ALA A 113 -10.11 5.83 19.25
C ALA A 113 -9.49 5.49 20.61
N GLY A 114 -8.37 6.16 20.91
CA GLY A 114 -7.72 6.11 22.22
C GLY A 114 -6.77 4.93 22.42
N SER A 115 -6.83 3.89 21.59
CA SER A 115 -5.93 2.73 21.66
C SER A 115 -4.70 2.91 20.78
N TRP A 116 -3.52 2.66 21.34
CA TRP A 116 -2.30 2.44 20.57
C TRP A 116 -2.25 1.02 20.01
N GLY A 117 -1.64 0.88 18.84
CA GLY A 117 -1.25 -0.41 18.29
C GLY A 117 0.06 -0.30 17.53
N VAL A 118 0.66 -1.45 17.22
CA VAL A 118 1.98 -1.56 16.60
C VAL A 118 1.97 -2.48 15.39
N CYS A 119 2.65 -2.08 14.32
CA CYS A 119 3.16 -3.00 13.31
C CYS A 119 4.67 -3.12 13.51
N ASN A 120 5.14 -4.35 13.68
CA ASN A 120 6.56 -4.65 13.72
C ASN A 120 7.04 -4.90 12.29
N LYS A 121 8.04 -4.15 11.87
CA LYS A 121 8.65 -4.27 10.55
C LYS A 121 10.06 -4.80 10.70
N ASN A 122 10.71 -4.99 9.56
CA ASN A 122 12.11 -5.41 9.48
C ASN A 122 12.66 -4.73 8.25
N TYR A 123 12.91 -3.44 8.38
CA TYR A 123 13.40 -2.61 7.30
C TYR A 123 14.88 -2.94 7.06
N TYR A 124 15.39 -2.46 5.94
CA TYR A 124 16.80 -2.62 5.66
C TYR A 124 17.60 -1.62 6.50
N GLU A 125 18.61 -2.06 7.25
CA GLU A 125 19.42 -1.16 8.07
C GLU A 125 20.05 -0.01 7.25
N GLY A 126 19.90 1.22 7.73
CA GLY A 126 20.40 2.43 7.07
C GLY A 126 19.55 2.90 5.89
N SER A 127 18.39 2.27 5.65
CA SER A 127 17.46 2.72 4.61
C SER A 127 16.66 3.94 5.07
N ASN A 128 16.25 4.78 4.12
CA ASN A 128 15.44 5.96 4.43
C ASN A 128 13.96 5.58 4.42
N LEU A 129 13.24 5.95 5.48
CA LEU A 129 11.80 5.82 5.56
C LEU A 129 11.17 7.20 5.39
N GLN A 130 10.34 7.35 4.36
CA GLN A 130 9.44 8.49 4.25
C GLN A 130 8.06 8.04 4.69
N PHE A 131 7.39 8.84 5.51
CA PHE A 131 6.10 8.46 6.05
C PHE A 131 5.17 9.64 6.28
N ARG A 132 3.87 9.35 6.30
CA ARG A 132 2.83 10.30 6.69
C ARG A 132 1.75 9.60 7.50
N VAL A 133 1.07 10.37 8.33
CA VAL A 133 0.00 9.87 9.19
C VAL A 133 -1.31 10.38 8.64
N CYS A 134 -2.27 9.48 8.44
CA CYS A 134 -3.57 9.81 7.87
C CYS A 134 -4.70 9.33 8.78
N VAL A 135 -5.82 10.04 8.69
CA VAL A 135 -7.13 9.54 9.11
C VAL A 135 -7.77 8.89 7.88
N ALA A 136 -8.18 7.64 8.01
CA ALA A 136 -8.82 6.86 6.96
C ALA A 136 -10.26 6.53 7.35
N ASP A 137 -11.19 6.82 6.45
CA ASP A 137 -12.53 6.25 6.50
C ASP A 137 -12.53 4.98 5.66
N PHE A 138 -12.47 3.84 6.33
CA PHE A 138 -12.45 2.54 5.65
C PHE A 138 -13.81 2.08 5.14
N SER A 139 -14.91 2.70 5.58
CA SER A 139 -16.24 2.40 5.06
C SER A 139 -16.45 3.03 3.67
N GLU A 140 -15.87 4.21 3.48
CA GLU A 140 -15.88 4.95 2.21
C GLU A 140 -14.62 4.67 1.34
N GLY A 141 -13.59 4.07 1.93
CA GLY A 141 -12.33 3.74 1.24
C GLY A 141 -11.46 4.96 0.93
N VAL A 142 -11.52 6.00 1.77
CA VAL A 142 -10.84 7.28 1.52
C VAL A 142 -9.90 7.69 2.67
N LEU A 143 -8.82 8.39 2.33
CA LEU A 143 -8.00 9.13 3.29
C LEU A 143 -8.63 10.50 3.49
N VAL A 144 -9.14 10.76 4.69
CA VAL A 144 -9.86 12.00 5.03
C VAL A 144 -8.89 13.18 5.15
N ARG A 145 -7.74 12.94 5.78
CA ARG A 145 -6.67 13.93 5.96
C ARG A 145 -5.36 13.24 6.23
N CYS A 146 -4.27 13.88 5.83
CA CYS A 146 -2.92 13.40 6.10
C CYS A 146 -2.03 14.53 6.61
N SER A 147 -1.03 14.17 7.41
CA SER A 147 0.08 15.06 7.73
C SER A 147 0.92 15.35 6.49
N GLY A 148 1.85 16.30 6.62
CA GLY A 148 3.01 16.35 5.72
C GLY A 148 3.85 15.07 5.81
N VAL A 149 4.80 14.91 4.88
CA VAL A 149 5.74 13.79 4.87
C VAL A 149 6.87 14.08 5.85
N GLY A 150 7.15 13.14 6.76
CA GLY A 150 8.36 13.11 7.55
C GLY A 150 9.33 12.05 7.05
N SER A 151 10.53 12.06 7.62
CA SER A 151 11.54 11.06 7.30
C SER A 151 12.32 10.62 8.54
N VAL A 152 12.63 9.32 8.57
CA VAL A 152 13.48 8.67 9.58
C VAL A 152 14.40 7.68 8.87
N THR A 153 15.39 7.16 9.59
CA THR A 153 16.28 6.11 9.07
C THR A 153 15.94 4.82 9.81
N ALA A 154 15.76 3.73 9.09
CA ALA A 154 15.65 2.41 9.72
C ALA A 154 17.01 2.00 10.30
#